data_AF-A0AA89BR19-F1
#
_entry.id   AF-A0AA89BR19-F1
#
_cell.length_a   1.000
_cell.length_b   1.000
_cell.length_c   1.000
_cell.angle_alpha   90.00
_cell.angle_beta   90.00
_cell.angle_gamma   90.00
#
_symmetry.space_group_name_H-M   'P 1'
#
loop_
_entity.id
_entity.type
_entity.pdbx_description
1 polymer ?
#
loop_
_entity_poly.entity_id
_entity_poly.type
_entity_poly.pdbx_seq_one_letter_code
_entity_poly.pdbx_strand_id
1 'polypeptide(L)'
;RELTSRIKIPISLFKNTNGCVCMLKETLPSSVYVDYYELKADKSHLKGSQVICPNVDTEKPEYLSEPTDVSVITPVLYQDGDSMVTNVTLPFHIRYHAPGRDKERKVTIKINNPRLLVHCQNGNMYGIFISTVEETNFAHI
;
A
#
# COMPACT_ATOMS: atom_id res chain seq x y z
N ARG A 1 -5.78 12.61 0.36
CA ARG A 1 -6.76 11.48 0.28
C ARG A 1 -6.09 10.28 0.93
N GLU A 2 -6.84 9.28 1.39
CA GLU A 2 -6.24 8.12 2.09
C GLU A 2 -6.48 6.82 1.32
N LEU A 3 -5.42 6.04 1.14
CA LEU A 3 -5.47 4.69 0.60
C LEU A 3 -5.35 3.72 1.77
N THR A 4 -6.42 2.97 2.04
CA THR A 4 -6.41 1.96 3.10
C THR A 4 -6.35 0.57 2.51
N SER A 5 -5.24 -0.12 2.77
CA SER A 5 -5.02 -1.51 2.42
C SER A 5 -5.28 -2.38 3.64
N ARG A 6 -6.35 -3.17 3.57
CA ARG A 6 -6.69 -4.20 4.58
C ARG A 6 -6.33 -5.57 4.05
N ILE A 7 -5.46 -6.27 4.76
CA ILE A 7 -5.03 -7.62 4.39
C ILE A 7 -5.48 -8.59 5.46
N LYS A 8 -6.13 -9.69 5.03
CA LYS A 8 -6.51 -10.82 5.87
C LYS A 8 -5.70 -12.04 5.46
N ILE A 9 -5.11 -12.71 6.42
CA ILE A 9 -4.27 -13.89 6.21
C ILE A 9 -4.81 -15.00 7.11
N PRO A 10 -5.16 -16.19 6.58
CA PRO A 10 -5.59 -17.30 7.42
C PRO A 10 -4.54 -17.67 8.47
N ILE A 11 -4.95 -17.84 9.74
CA ILE A 11 -4.04 -18.24 10.84
C ILE A 11 -3.44 -19.62 10.58
N SER A 12 -4.15 -20.49 9.86
CA SER A 12 -3.67 -21.82 9.48
C SER A 12 -2.37 -21.83 8.67
N LEU A 13 -2.02 -20.70 8.04
CA LEU A 13 -0.72 -20.54 7.36
C LEU A 13 0.43 -20.40 8.35
N PHE A 14 0.17 -20.00 9.60
CA PHE A 14 1.15 -19.73 10.62
C PHE A 14 1.17 -20.83 11.69
N LYS A 15 2.36 -21.39 11.95
CA LYS A 15 2.57 -22.26 13.12
C LYS A 15 2.67 -21.46 14.43
N ASN A 16 3.22 -20.24 14.35
CA ASN A 16 3.35 -19.29 15.45
C ASN A 16 3.44 -17.87 14.84
N THR A 17 2.71 -16.91 15.39
CA THR A 17 2.70 -15.50 14.96
C THR A 17 3.63 -14.61 15.80
N ASN A 18 4.16 -15.11 16.92
CA ASN A 18 5.09 -14.38 17.76
C ASN A 18 6.40 -14.11 17.02
N GLY A 19 6.81 -12.84 16.96
CA GLY A 19 8.03 -12.41 16.28
C GLY A 19 7.93 -12.42 14.75
N CYS A 20 6.72 -12.43 14.19
CA CYS A 20 6.52 -12.17 12.77
C CYS A 20 6.47 -10.67 12.47
N VAL A 21 7.10 -10.26 11.38
CA VAL A 21 7.06 -8.92 10.81
C VAL A 21 6.48 -9.01 9.41
N CYS A 22 5.56 -8.11 9.09
CA CYS A 22 4.96 -8.01 7.78
C CYS A 22 5.52 -6.81 7.03
N MET A 23 5.70 -6.96 5.72
CA MET A 23 5.95 -5.87 4.80
C MET A 23 4.87 -5.89 3.73
N LEU A 24 4.10 -4.81 3.64
CA LEU A 24 3.21 -4.55 2.51
C LEU A 24 4.00 -3.78 1.46
N LYS A 25 3.91 -4.20 0.21
CA LYS A 25 4.47 -3.49 -0.94
C LYS A 25 3.33 -3.09 -1.86
N GLU A 26 3.11 -1.78 -1.99
CA GLU A 26 2.14 -1.17 -2.89
C GLU A 26 2.87 -0.59 -4.12
N THR A 27 2.45 -1.00 -5.30
CA THR A 27 2.90 -0.41 -6.56
C THR A 27 1.85 0.61 -7.00
N LEU A 28 2.18 1.89 -6.87
CA LEU A 28 1.32 3.00 -7.25
C LEU A 28 1.51 3.29 -8.75
N PRO A 29 0.42 3.48 -9.51
CA PRO A 29 0.52 3.89 -10.92
C PRO A 29 1.17 5.27 -11.04
N SER A 30 1.68 5.60 -12.23
CA SER A 30 2.27 6.92 -12.56
C SER A 30 1.40 8.09 -12.14
N SER A 31 0.08 7.91 -12.13
CA SER A 31 -0.91 8.92 -11.76
C SER A 31 -1.00 9.22 -10.27
N VAL A 32 -0.43 8.38 -9.40
CA VAL A 32 -0.57 8.49 -7.93
C VAL A 32 0.80 8.53 -7.29
N TYR A 33 0.93 9.31 -6.22
CA TYR A 33 2.13 9.30 -5.40
C TYR A 33 1.81 9.50 -3.92
N VAL A 34 2.76 9.12 -3.08
CA VAL A 34 2.77 9.39 -1.64
C VAL A 34 3.84 10.43 -1.39
N ASP A 35 3.51 11.49 -0.65
CA ASP A 35 4.49 12.52 -0.30
C ASP A 35 5.36 12.07 0.89
N TYR A 36 6.65 11.91 0.64
CA TYR A 36 7.63 11.53 1.66
C TYR A 36 7.73 12.56 2.80
N TYR A 37 7.57 13.85 2.51
CA TYR A 37 7.64 14.90 3.52
C TYR A 37 6.40 14.93 4.39
N GLU A 38 5.22 14.67 3.83
CA GLU A 38 3.98 14.48 4.59
C GLU A 38 4.11 13.33 5.59
N LEU A 39 4.58 12.16 5.14
CA LEU A 39 4.83 11.01 6.00
C LEU A 39 5.84 11.27 7.13
N LYS A 40 6.84 12.13 6.87
CA LYS A 40 7.82 12.52 7.87
C LYS A 40 7.25 13.50 8.90
N ALA A 41 6.44 14.45 8.44
CA ALA A 41 5.86 15.49 9.26
C ALA A 41 4.78 14.91 10.18
N ASP A 42 3.95 13.99 9.67
CA ASP A 42 2.88 13.37 10.42
C ASP A 42 3.00 11.85 10.47
N LYS A 43 3.53 11.35 11.59
CA LYS A 43 3.64 9.92 11.87
C LYS A 43 2.36 9.30 12.44
N SER A 44 1.31 10.09 12.68
CA SER A 44 0.04 9.59 13.25
C SER A 44 -0.60 8.52 12.37
N HIS A 45 -0.47 8.65 11.04
CA HIS A 45 -0.95 7.68 10.06
C HIS A 45 -0.23 6.33 10.14
N LEU A 46 0.98 6.29 10.71
CA LEU A 46 1.84 5.10 10.66
C LEU A 46 1.54 4.08 11.76
N LYS A 47 0.92 4.47 12.88
CA LYS A 47 0.53 3.57 13.99
C LYS A 47 1.62 2.55 14.40
N GLY A 48 2.88 2.98 14.43
CA GLY A 48 4.03 2.12 14.76
C GLY A 48 4.63 1.34 13.57
N SER A 49 4.11 1.54 12.37
CA SER A 49 4.67 1.03 11.12
C SER A 49 5.78 1.95 10.60
N GLN A 50 6.70 1.39 9.81
CA GLN A 50 7.73 2.13 9.10
C GLN A 50 7.39 2.15 7.61
N VAL A 51 7.43 3.32 6.98
CA VAL A 51 7.19 3.48 5.54
C VAL A 51 8.48 3.80 4.83
N ILE A 52 8.69 3.12 3.70
CA ILE A 52 9.78 3.33 2.76
C ILE A 52 9.14 3.68 1.42
N CYS A 53 9.28 4.93 1.00
CA CYS A 53 8.82 5.41 -0.29
C CYS A 53 9.91 6.26 -0.96
N PRO A 54 9.93 6.34 -2.31
CA PRO A 54 10.83 7.23 -3.02
C PRO A 54 10.46 8.70 -2.77
N ASN A 55 11.47 9.57 -2.83
CA ASN A 55 11.21 10.99 -3.00
C ASN A 55 10.78 11.22 -4.46
N VAL A 56 9.66 11.90 -4.66
CA VAL A 56 9.09 12.15 -5.98
C VAL A 56 9.03 13.64 -6.26
N ASP A 57 9.22 14.01 -7.52
CA ASP A 57 8.88 15.35 -7.99
C ASP A 57 7.35 15.49 -7.95
N THR A 58 6.81 16.36 -7.11
CA THR A 58 5.36 16.55 -6.92
C THR A 58 4.72 17.35 -8.05
N GLU A 59 5.52 18.11 -8.82
CA GLU A 59 5.03 18.96 -9.92
C GLU A 59 5.05 18.21 -11.26
N LYS A 60 5.78 17.11 -11.35
CA LYS A 60 5.83 16.26 -12.54
C LYS A 60 4.45 15.69 -12.87
N PRO A 61 3.95 15.85 -14.11
CA PRO A 61 2.64 15.32 -14.50
C PRO A 61 2.66 13.79 -14.69
N GLU A 62 1.48 13.19 -14.71
CA GLU A 62 1.27 11.74 -14.83
C GLU A 62 2.00 11.13 -16.04
N TYR A 63 1.81 11.71 -17.23
CA TYR A 63 2.34 11.21 -18.50
C TYR A 63 3.87 11.28 -18.63
N LEU A 64 4.56 11.91 -17.68
CA LEU A 64 6.02 11.92 -17.58
C LEU A 64 6.53 11.13 -16.37
N SER A 65 5.62 10.68 -15.50
CA SER A 65 5.95 10.03 -14.24
C SER A 65 6.00 8.52 -14.39
N GLU A 66 6.86 7.88 -13.62
CA GLU A 66 6.95 6.43 -13.57
C GLU A 66 6.12 5.89 -12.38
N PRO A 67 5.60 4.65 -12.47
CA PRO A 67 5.05 3.96 -11.30
C PRO A 67 6.06 3.90 -10.16
N THR A 68 5.58 3.98 -8.93
CA THR A 68 6.43 3.97 -7.73
C THR A 68 6.05 2.88 -6.75
N ASP A 69 7.04 2.27 -6.11
CA ASP A 69 6.83 1.30 -5.05
C ASP A 69 6.90 1.95 -3.67
N VAL A 70 5.89 1.71 -2.84
CA VAL A 70 5.83 2.09 -1.44
C VAL A 70 5.79 0.83 -0.59
N SER A 71 6.68 0.74 0.39
CA SER A 71 6.73 -0.40 1.31
C SER A 71 6.39 0.03 2.73
N VAL A 72 5.52 -0.72 3.40
CA VAL A 72 5.13 -0.48 4.78
C VAL A 72 5.48 -1.71 5.61
N ILE A 73 6.42 -1.55 6.52
CA ILE A 73 6.85 -2.57 7.46
C ILE A 73 6.06 -2.38 8.74
N THR A 74 5.34 -3.42 9.16
CA THR A 74 4.50 -3.38 10.36
C THR A 74 4.63 -4.66 11.17
N PRO A 75 4.84 -4.56 12.50
CA PRO A 75 4.74 -5.71 13.40
C PRO A 75 3.27 -6.00 13.77
N VAL A 76 2.33 -5.14 13.38
CA VAL A 76 0.95 -5.17 13.87
C VAL A 76 0.11 -6.08 12.98
N LEU A 77 0.02 -7.34 13.41
CA LEU A 77 -1.06 -8.25 13.03
C LEU A 77 -1.96 -8.43 14.25
N TYR A 78 -3.26 -8.22 14.07
CA TYR A 78 -4.25 -8.55 15.10
C TYR A 78 -5.14 -9.71 14.64
N GLN A 79 -5.60 -10.52 15.57
CA GLN A 79 -6.46 -11.65 15.27
C GLN A 79 -7.92 -11.18 15.08
N ASP A 80 -8.55 -11.64 14.00
CA ASP A 80 -9.96 -11.43 13.64
C ASP A 80 -10.55 -12.80 13.26
N GLY A 81 -11.12 -13.49 14.25
CA GLY A 81 -11.55 -14.90 14.10
C GLY A 81 -10.37 -15.82 13.76
N ASP A 82 -10.49 -16.52 12.63
CA ASP A 82 -9.46 -17.45 12.09
C ASP A 82 -8.46 -16.75 11.15
N SER A 83 -8.42 -15.42 11.12
CA SER A 83 -7.51 -14.63 10.29
C SER A 83 -6.64 -13.70 11.13
N MET A 84 -5.38 -13.53 10.72
CA MET A 84 -4.56 -12.38 11.10
C MET A 84 -4.84 -11.23 10.13
N VAL A 85 -5.07 -10.05 10.67
CA VAL A 85 -5.42 -8.86 9.90
C VAL A 85 -4.40 -7.77 10.16
N THR A 86 -4.02 -7.06 9.09
CA THR A 86 -3.28 -5.82 9.17
C THR A 86 -3.92 -4.78 8.28
N ASN A 87 -3.91 -3.53 8.76
CA ASN A 87 -4.45 -2.38 8.05
C ASN A 87 -3.35 -1.34 7.94
N VAL A 88 -3.12 -0.86 6.73
CA VAL A 88 -2.18 0.21 6.45
C VAL A 88 -2.96 1.32 5.76
N THR A 89 -2.77 2.55 6.24
CA THR A 89 -3.36 3.74 5.63
C THR A 89 -2.24 4.67 5.20
N LEU A 90 -2.18 4.98 3.92
CA LEU A 90 -1.20 5.89 3.33
C LEU A 90 -1.88 7.14 2.77
N PRO A 91 -1.34 8.35 3.04
CA PRO A 91 -1.79 9.54 2.34
C PRO A 91 -1.32 9.44 0.88
N PHE A 92 -2.25 9.63 -0.05
CA PHE A 92 -1.91 9.68 -1.46
C PHE A 92 -2.46 10.94 -2.13
N HIS A 93 -1.77 11.30 -3.18
CA HIS A 93 -2.04 12.42 -4.06
C HIS A 93 -2.13 11.93 -5.50
N ILE A 94 -2.91 12.64 -6.30
CA ILE A 94 -3.03 12.33 -7.72
C ILE A 94 -2.36 13.43 -8.52
N ARG A 95 -1.58 13.01 -9.51
CA ARG A 95 -0.92 13.90 -10.45
C ARG A 95 -1.90 14.48 -11.45
N TYR A 96 -1.53 15.65 -11.96
CA TYR A 96 -2.19 16.22 -13.12
C TYR A 96 -2.05 15.28 -14.34
N HIS A 97 -3.17 15.03 -15.02
CA HIS A 97 -3.23 14.25 -16.25
C HIS A 97 -3.18 15.18 -17.46
N ALA A 98 -2.67 14.67 -18.59
CA ALA A 98 -2.70 15.43 -19.84
C ALA A 98 -4.14 15.87 -20.18
N PRO A 99 -4.33 17.07 -20.76
CA PRO A 99 -5.63 17.49 -21.21
C PRO A 99 -6.11 16.53 -22.30
N GLY A 100 -7.21 15.82 -22.03
CA GLY A 100 -7.82 14.89 -22.98
C GLY A 100 -8.40 15.62 -24.18
N ARG A 101 -8.40 14.95 -25.35
CA ARG A 101 -9.17 15.40 -26.53
C ARG A 101 -10.63 14.99 -26.46
N ASP A 102 -10.97 14.05 -25.57
CA ASP A 102 -12.33 13.54 -25.40
C ASP A 102 -13.19 14.44 -24.51
N LYS A 103 -14.50 14.35 -24.71
CA LYS A 103 -15.50 15.07 -23.91
C LYS A 103 -15.66 14.51 -22.50
N GLU A 104 -15.10 13.34 -22.22
CA GLU A 104 -15.14 12.74 -20.89
C GLU A 104 -14.19 13.51 -19.96
N ARG A 105 -14.80 14.22 -19.00
CA ARG A 105 -14.08 15.02 -17.99
C ARG A 105 -13.60 14.18 -16.80
N LYS A 106 -13.50 12.86 -16.97
CA LYS A 106 -13.20 11.93 -15.88
C LYS A 106 -12.11 10.94 -16.25
N VAL A 107 -11.28 10.62 -15.27
CA VAL A 107 -10.26 9.57 -15.39
C VAL A 107 -10.43 8.56 -14.27
N THR A 108 -10.40 7.28 -14.63
CA THR A 108 -10.40 6.17 -13.67
C THR A 108 -8.98 5.69 -13.48
N ILE A 109 -8.50 5.75 -12.24
CA ILE A 109 -7.18 5.26 -11.86
C ILE A 109 -7.34 3.92 -11.16
N LYS A 110 -6.65 2.90 -11.68
CA LYS A 110 -6.60 1.56 -11.09
C LYS A 110 -5.37 1.44 -10.20
N ILE A 111 -5.58 1.14 -8.92
CA ILE A 111 -4.49 0.81 -7.99
C ILE A 111 -4.50 -0.70 -7.77
N ASN A 112 -3.38 -1.37 -8.06
CA ASN A 112 -3.26 -2.81 -7.92
C ASN A 112 -3.20 -3.22 -6.44
N ASN A 113 -3.56 -4.48 -6.17
CA ASN A 113 -3.51 -5.02 -4.82
C ASN A 113 -2.08 -5.00 -4.26
N PRO A 114 -1.91 -4.74 -2.95
CA PRO A 114 -0.62 -4.82 -2.29
C PRO A 114 -0.08 -6.25 -2.29
N ARG A 115 1.24 -6.37 -2.39
CA ARG A 115 1.95 -7.62 -2.13
C ARG A 115 2.32 -7.68 -0.66
N LEU A 116 2.05 -8.80 -0.01
CA LEU A 116 2.43 -9.03 1.38
C LEU A 116 3.64 -9.94 1.45
N LEU A 117 4.65 -9.53 2.22
CA LEU A 117 5.76 -10.38 2.61
C LEU A 117 5.71 -10.57 4.11
N VAL A 118 5.89 -11.81 4.56
CA VAL A 118 5.88 -12.17 5.97
C VAL A 118 7.22 -12.79 6.30
N HIS A 119 7.85 -12.31 7.37
CA HIS A 119 9.07 -12.87 7.93
C HIS A 119 8.87 -13.19 9.41
N CYS A 120 9.16 -14.42 9.82
CA CYS A 120 9.05 -14.85 11.22
C CYS A 120 10.39 -15.38 11.75
N GLN A 121 10.84 -14.87 12.91
CA GLN A 121 12.18 -15.13 13.46
C GLN A 121 12.47 -16.62 13.78
N ASN A 122 11.44 -17.43 14.04
CA ASN A 122 11.61 -18.84 14.42
C ASN A 122 11.68 -19.82 13.22
N GLY A 123 12.10 -19.35 12.05
CA GLY A 123 12.48 -20.21 10.89
C GLY A 123 11.35 -21.00 10.23
N ASN A 124 10.09 -20.82 10.64
CA ASN A 124 9.00 -21.71 10.23
C ASN A 124 8.13 -21.18 9.08
N MET A 125 8.40 -19.99 8.52
CA MET A 125 7.77 -19.54 7.28
C MET A 125 8.53 -18.37 6.63
N TYR A 126 8.85 -18.54 5.35
CA TYR A 126 9.22 -17.46 4.43
C TYR A 126 8.22 -17.52 3.28
N GLY A 127 7.38 -16.51 3.12
CA GLY A 127 6.32 -16.53 2.13
C GLY A 127 6.07 -15.13 1.57
N ILE A 128 5.93 -15.07 0.24
CA ILE A 128 5.34 -13.92 -0.44
C ILE A 128 3.88 -14.29 -0.69
N PHE A 129 2.98 -13.60 -0.02
CA PHE A 129 1.55 -13.73 -0.23
C PHE A 129 1.13 -12.58 -1.14
N ILE A 130 0.53 -12.89 -2.27
CA ILE A 130 -0.13 -11.88 -3.09
C ILE A 130 -1.54 -11.77 -2.51
N SER A 131 -1.90 -10.60 -1.97
CA SER A 131 -3.27 -10.45 -1.49
C SER A 131 -4.21 -10.52 -2.69
N THR A 132 -5.11 -11.51 -2.66
CA THR A 132 -6.26 -11.57 -3.55
C THR A 132 -7.37 -10.81 -2.85
N VAL A 133 -7.55 -9.53 -3.16
CA VAL A 133 -8.72 -8.77 -2.69
C VAL A 133 -9.80 -8.85 -3.76
N GLU A 134 -11.04 -9.02 -3.31
CA GLU A 134 -12.27 -9.14 -4.10
C GLU A 134 -12.60 -7.84 -4.87
N GLU A 135 -12.03 -6.69 -4.47
CA GLU A 135 -12.26 -5.38 -5.06
C GLU A 135 -10.95 -4.63 -5.28
N THR A 136 -10.78 -4.08 -6.49
CA THR A 136 -9.67 -3.17 -6.82
C THR A 136 -10.04 -1.75 -6.39
N ASN A 137 -9.13 -1.04 -5.74
CA ASN A 137 -9.37 0.36 -5.41
C ASN A 137 -9.35 1.22 -6.68
N PHE A 138 -10.46 1.90 -6.94
CA PHE A 138 -10.59 2.88 -8.01
C PHE A 138 -10.61 4.29 -7.42
N ALA A 139 -9.76 5.17 -7.94
CA ALA A 139 -9.88 6.60 -7.70
C ALA A 139 -10.50 7.26 -8.93
N HIS A 140 -11.56 8.04 -8.72
CA HIS A 140 -12.18 8.87 -9.75
C HIS A 140 -11.76 10.33 -9.57
N ILE A 141 -11.51 11.01 -10.68
CA ILE A 141 -11.39 12.47 -10.78
C ILE A 141 -12.35 12.93 -11.86
#